data_AF-A2Q3V9-F1
#
_entry.id   AF-A2Q3V9-F1
#
_cell.length_a   1.000
_cell.length_b   1.000
_cell.length_c   1.000
_cell.angle_alpha   90.00
_cell.angle_beta   90.00
_cell.angle_gamma   90.00
#
_symmetry.space_group_name_H-M   'P 1'
#
loop_
_entity.id
_entity.type
_entity.pdbx_description
1 polymer ?
#
loop_
_entity_poly.entity_id
_entity_poly.type
_entity_poly.pdbx_seq_one_letter_code
_entity_poly.pdbx_strand_id
1 'polypeptide(L)' 'MTIKELLRRDWMVSLRHTLREGNAAADFLVKKGALSDSSLVILNEAPPDMACVLLAAAIGVEFVRP' A
#
# COMPACT_ATOMS: atom_id res chain seq x y z
N MET A 1 -4.08 -9.26 -16.87
CA MET A 1 -5.22 -8.62 -16.20
C MET A 1 -4.94 -7.14 -16.09
N THR A 2 -5.84 -6.29 -16.56
CA THR A 2 -5.71 -4.82 -16.51
C THR A 2 -6.54 -4.23 -15.38
N ILE A 3 -6.22 -3.00 -14.96
CA ILE A 3 -7.03 -2.26 -13.97
C ILE A 3 -8.47 -2.09 -14.48
N LYS A 4 -8.66 -1.84 -15.79
CA LYS A 4 -9.99 -1.67 -16.40
C LYS A 4 -10.85 -2.92 -16.31
N GLU A 5 -10.25 -4.11 -16.44
CA GLU A 5 -10.95 -5.39 -16.28
C GLU A 5 -11.37 -5.62 -14.83
N LEU A 6 -10.52 -5.24 -13.87
CA LEU A 6 -10.84 -5.31 -12.44
C LEU A 6 -12.01 -4.41 -12.07
N LEU A 7 -12.03 -3.16 -12.56
CA LEU A 7 -13.10 -2.20 -12.25
C LEU A 7 -14.49 -2.60 -12.80
N ARG A 8 -14.54 -3.52 -13.77
CA ARG A 8 -15.80 -4.00 -14.38
C ARG A 8 -16.46 -5.16 -13.63
N ARG A 9 -15.80 -5.73 -12.62
CA ARG A 9 -16.38 -6.80 -11.81
C ARG A 9 -17.56 -6.28 -10.99
N ASP A 10 -18.38 -7.19 -10.48
CA ASP A 10 -19.55 -6.88 -9.66
C ASP A 10 -19.14 -6.55 -8.21
N TRP A 11 -18.49 -5.39 -8.03
CA TRP A 11 -18.08 -4.84 -6.74
C TRP A 11 -18.08 -3.31 -6.78
N MET A 12 -18.28 -2.68 -5.63
CA MET A 12 -18.26 -1.22 -5.51
C MET A 12 -16.84 -0.72 -5.26
N VAL A 13 -16.26 0.00 -6.22
CA VAL A 13 -14.89 0.52 -6.13
C VAL A 13 -14.88 2.04 -6.23
N SER A 14 -14.13 2.71 -5.35
CA SER A 14 -13.82 4.14 -5.46
C SER A 14 -12.32 4.34 -5.63
N LEU A 15 -11.91 5.14 -6.63
CA LEU A 15 -10.52 5.56 -6.80
C LEU A 15 -10.33 6.95 -6.21
N ARG A 16 -9.36 7.10 -5.32
CA ARG A 16 -9.03 8.38 -4.67
C ARG A 16 -7.54 8.62 -4.80
N HIS A 17 -7.17 9.86 -5.10
CA HIS A 17 -5.78 10.29 -5.04
C HIS A 17 -5.40 10.57 -3.58
N THR A 18 -4.17 10.22 -3.22
CA THR A 18 -3.57 10.53 -1.91
C THR A 18 -2.13 11.01 -2.11
N LEU A 19 -1.56 11.65 -1.09
CA LEU A 19 -0.16 12.03 -1.06
C LEU A 19 0.72 10.77 -0.95
N ARG A 20 1.96 10.85 -1.46
CA ARG A 20 2.88 9.70 -1.43
C ARG A 20 3.14 9.24 0.00
N GLU A 21 3.29 10.19 0.90
CA GLU A 21 3.53 9.99 2.32
C GLU A 21 2.32 9.37 3.03
N GLY A 22 1.10 9.76 2.61
CA GLY A 22 -0.15 9.14 3.06
C GLY A 22 -0.35 7.71 2.55
N ASN A 23 0.57 7.19 1.72
CA ASN A 23 0.58 5.84 1.19
C ASN A 23 1.92 5.11 1.46
N ALA A 24 2.66 5.54 2.48
CA ALA A 24 3.99 5.01 2.80
C ALA A 24 4.00 3.48 3.02
N ALA A 25 2.92 2.90 3.57
CA ALA A 25 2.79 1.46 3.74
C ALA A 25 2.79 0.71 2.40
N ALA A 26 2.05 1.20 1.41
CA ALA A 26 2.04 0.59 0.08
C ALA A 26 3.39 0.78 -0.63
N ASP A 27 4.02 1.95 -0.53
CA ASP A 27 5.35 2.21 -1.10
C ASP A 27 6.41 1.26 -0.54
N PHE A 28 6.38 1.03 0.78
CA PHE A 28 7.23 0.05 1.45
C PHE A 28 7.02 -1.37 0.90
N LEU A 29 5.76 -1.82 0.80
CA LEU A 29 5.44 -3.16 0.30
C LEU A 29 5.81 -3.34 -1.17
N VAL A 30 5.61 -2.32 -2.01
CA VAL A 30 6.01 -2.36 -3.43
C VAL A 30 7.53 -2.53 -3.55
N LYS A 31 8.33 -1.77 -2.78
CA LYS A 31 9.79 -1.91 -2.77
C LYS A 31 10.23 -3.29 -2.30
N LYS A 32 9.62 -3.80 -1.24
CA LYS A 32 9.92 -5.13 -0.70
C LYS A 32 9.56 -6.23 -1.70
N GLY A 33 8.41 -6.11 -2.37
CA GLY A 33 7.97 -7.02 -3.42
C GLY A 33 8.85 -6.97 -4.67
N ALA A 34 9.31 -5.78 -5.08
CA ALA A 34 10.21 -5.62 -6.23
C ALA A 34 11.58 -6.28 -6.05
N LEU A 35 12.00 -6.51 -4.79
CA LEU A 35 13.21 -7.25 -4.45
C LEU A 35 12.99 -8.76 -4.32
N SER A 36 11.75 -9.23 -4.50
CA SER A 36 11.40 -10.65 -4.40
C SER A 36 11.28 -11.28 -5.79
N ASP A 37 11.87 -12.46 -5.96
CA ASP A 37 11.67 -13.28 -7.16
C ASP A 37 10.32 -14.03 -7.17
N SER A 38 9.55 -13.93 -6.08
CA SER A 38 8.26 -14.60 -5.93
C SER A 38 7.12 -13.77 -6.51
N SER A 39 6.25 -14.41 -7.30
CA SER A 39 5.08 -13.75 -7.90
C SER A 39 4.00 -13.38 -6.89
N LEU A 40 3.97 -14.07 -5.74
CA LEU A 40 3.06 -13.81 -4.64
C LEU A 40 3.76 -14.15 -3.33
N VAL A 41 3.73 -13.21 -2.38
CA VAL A 41 4.24 -13.40 -1.03
C VAL A 41 3.11 -13.08 -0.06
N ILE A 42 2.78 -14.03 0.81
CA ILE A 42 1.80 -13.85 1.89
C ILE A 42 2.57 -13.63 3.18
N LEU A 43 2.32 -12.49 3.82
CA LEU A 43 2.91 -12.14 5.11
C LEU A 43 1.84 -12.36 6.18
N ASN A 44 2.08 -13.34 7.07
CA ASN A 44 1.16 -13.60 8.20
C ASN A 44 1.28 -12.54 9.30
N GLU A 45 2.43 -11.85 9.36
CA GLU A 45 2.73 -10.79 10.32
C GLU A 45 3.34 -9.59 9.60
N ALA A 46 3.18 -8.41 10.20
CA ALA A 46 3.81 -7.21 9.70
C ALA A 46 5.35 -7.33 9.81
N PRO A 47 6.10 -7.07 8.73
CA PRO A 47 7.55 -7.07 8.80
C PRO A 47 8.06 -6.04 9.83
N PRO A 48 9.09 -6.36 10.65
CA PRO A 48 9.57 -5.45 11.71
C PRO A 48 10.01 -4.08 11.19
N ASP A 49 10.58 -4.05 9.98
CA ASP A 49 11.00 -2.86 9.23
C ASP A 49 9.82 -1.96 8.81
N MET A 50 8.58 -2.45 8.91
CA MET A 50 7.35 -1.72 8.62
C MET A 50 6.71 -1.07 9.87
N ALA A 51 7.18 -1.39 11.08
CA ALA A 51 6.52 -1.00 12.33
C ALA A 51 6.29 0.51 12.45
N CYS A 52 7.30 1.33 12.13
CA CYS A 52 7.17 2.79 12.17
C CYS A 52 6.16 3.34 11.17
N VAL A 53 6.09 2.74 9.97
CA VAL A 53 5.16 3.14 8.91
C VAL A 53 3.72 2.81 9.32
N LEU A 54 3.51 1.65 9.92
CA LEU A 54 2.19 1.24 10.43
C LEU A 54 1.76 2.10 11.61
N LEU A 55 2.67 2.42 12.54
CA LEU A 55 2.39 3.30 13.65
C LEU A 55 1.98 4.70 13.16
N ALA A 56 2.73 5.27 12.22
CA ALA A 56 2.42 6.58 11.63
C ALA A 56 1.03 6.60 10.96
N ALA A 57 0.67 5.53 10.26
CA ALA A 57 -0.66 5.38 9.68
C ALA A 57 -1.75 5.26 10.75
N ALA A 58 -1.51 4.50 11.83
CA ALA A 58 -2.47 4.29 12.92
C ALA A 58 -2.74 5.57 13.73
N ILE A 59 -1.73 6.41 13.95
CA ILE A 59 -1.87 7.68 14.68
C ILE A 59 -2.32 8.84 13.79
N GLY A 60 -2.52 8.61 12.49
CA GLY A 60 -3.01 9.63 11.56
C GLY A 60 -2.03 10.76 11.30
N VAL A 61 -0.74 10.46 11.14
CA VAL A 61 0.25 11.50 10.79
C VAL A 61 -0.16 12.15 9.47
N GLU A 62 -0.54 13.42 9.55
CA GLU A 62 -0.87 14.24 8.38
C GLU A 62 0.40 14.82 7.78
N PHE A 63 0.60 14.61 6.49
CA PHE A 63 1.69 15.24 5.75
C PHE A 63 1.18 16.52 5.11
N VAL A 64 1.78 17.65 5.49
CA VAL A 64 1.43 18.97 4.97
C VAL A 64 1.95 19.10 3.53
N ARG A 65 1.12 19.62 2.62
CA ARG A 65 1.53 19.97 1.24
C ARG A 65 2.50 21.16 1.26
N PRO A 66 3.65 21.10 0.58
CA PRO A 66 4.40 22.31 0.21
C PRO A 66 3.56 23.22 -0.70
#